data_AF-K1U6B9-F1
#
_entry.id   AF-K1U6B9-F1
#
_cell.length_a   1.000
_cell.length_b   1.000
_cell.length_c   1.000
_cell.angle_alpha   90.00
_cell.angle_beta   90.00
_cell.angle_gamma   90.00
#
_symmetry.space_group_name_H-M   'P 1'
#
loop_
_entity.id
_entity.type
_entity.pdbx_description
1 polymer ?
#
loop_
_entity_poly.entity_id
_entity_poly.type
_entity_poly.pdbx_seq_one_letter_code
_entity_poly.pdbx_strand_id
1 'polypeptide(L)'
;MTDEEMYLDAMHRNITTEKIFGYVKQLSDPALEGRLAGSPGMAKAVDIVKGYFKEWKLIPRGENGSYIQLFPHPCVEIQPGSTMD
;
A
#
# COMPACT_ATOMS: atom_id res chain seq x y z
N MET A 1 -6.47 19.05 24.51
CA MET A 1 -5.31 18.80 23.65
C MET A 1 -5.40 19.78 22.51
N THR A 2 -4.37 20.62 22.35
CA THR A 2 -4.27 21.53 21.21
C THR A 2 -3.89 20.74 19.95
N ASP A 3 -4.07 21.33 18.78
CA ASP A 3 -3.66 20.69 17.52
C ASP A 3 -2.15 20.40 17.50
N GLU A 4 -1.34 21.31 18.06
CA GLU A 4 0.12 21.14 18.19
C GLU A 4 0.47 19.93 19.07
N GLU A 5 -0.18 19.78 20.22
CA GLU A 5 0.02 18.63 21.11
C GLU A 5 -0.37 17.32 20.42
N MET A 6 -1.45 17.32 19.63
CA MET A 6 -1.89 16.17 18.85
C MET A 6 -0.87 15.77 17.78
N TYR A 7 -0.34 16.74 17.03
CA TYR A 7 0.67 16.47 15.99
C TYR A 7 1.98 15.96 16.59
N LEU A 8 2.45 16.56 17.68
CA LEU A 8 3.65 16.11 18.37
C LEU A 8 3.48 14.68 18.92
N ASP A 9 2.32 14.37 19.51
CA ASP A 9 2.01 13.01 19.95
C ASP A 9 2.03 12.01 18.77
N ALA A 10 1.39 12.37 17.65
CA ALA A 10 1.40 11.55 16.46
C ALA A 10 2.83 11.29 15.95
N MET A 11 3.65 12.32 15.82
CA MET A 11 5.02 12.22 15.31
C MET A 11 5.97 11.45 16.23
N HIS A 12 5.79 11.55 17.56
CA HIS A 12 6.73 10.97 18.50
C HIS A 12 6.29 9.62 19.08
N ARG A 13 4.99 9.33 19.11
CA ARG A 13 4.47 8.10 19.73
C ARG A 13 3.81 7.14 18.74
N ASN A 14 3.21 7.65 17.67
CA ASN A 14 2.41 6.81 16.75
C ASN A 14 3.09 6.54 15.41
N ILE A 15 3.86 7.50 14.89
CA ILE A 15 4.60 7.41 13.63
C ILE A 15 6.07 7.15 13.96
N THR A 16 6.44 5.87 14.06
CA THR A 16 7.81 5.47 14.38
C THR A 16 8.50 4.83 13.18
N THR A 17 9.83 4.90 13.16
CA THR A 17 10.66 4.27 12.12
C THR A 17 10.40 2.78 12.02
N GLU A 18 10.21 2.10 13.15
CA GLU A 18 9.96 0.65 13.22
C GLU A 18 8.65 0.28 12.54
N LYS A 19 7.60 1.09 12.77
CA LYS A 19 6.28 0.88 12.15
C LYS A 19 6.33 1.12 10.64
N ILE A 20 6.98 2.19 10.20
CA ILE A 20 7.15 2.50 8.77
C ILE A 20 7.97 1.40 8.08
N PHE A 21 9.09 0.99 8.68
CA PHE A 21 9.92 -0.09 8.17
C PHE A 21 9.16 -1.42 8.13
N GLY A 22 8.29 -1.70 9.11
CA GLY A 22 7.40 -2.84 9.11
C GLY A 22 6.50 -2.91 7.88
N TYR A 23 5.92 -1.78 7.47
CA TYR A 23 5.12 -1.71 6.23
C TYR A 23 5.96 -1.97 4.99
N VAL A 24 7.16 -1.38 4.90
CA VAL A 24 8.08 -1.60 3.78
C VAL A 24 8.42 -3.08 3.70
N LYS A 25 8.86 -3.68 4.82
CA LYS A 25 9.22 -5.09 4.91
C LYS A 25 8.08 -5.99 4.46
N GLN A 26 6.86 -5.77 4.96
CA GLN A 26 5.70 -6.57 4.59
C GLN A 26 5.37 -6.44 3.10
N LEU A 27 5.34 -5.22 2.56
CA LEU A 27 4.99 -5.00 1.17
C LEU A 27 6.10 -5.48 0.21
N SER A 28 7.36 -5.48 0.62
CA SER A 28 8.51 -6.01 -0.14
C SER A 28 8.72 -7.51 0.01
N ASP A 29 7.93 -8.21 0.82
CA ASP A 29 8.14 -9.62 1.11
C ASP A 29 8.06 -10.47 -0.18
N PRO A 30 9.01 -11.38 -0.43
CA PRO A 30 8.99 -12.26 -1.61
C PRO A 30 7.70 -13.08 -1.77
N ALA A 31 6.96 -13.36 -0.68
CA ALA A 31 5.67 -14.04 -0.74
C ALA A 31 4.59 -13.25 -1.49
N LEU A 32 4.79 -11.93 -1.68
CA LEU A 32 3.94 -11.09 -2.51
C LEU A 32 4.30 -11.16 -3.99
N GLU A 33 5.36 -11.86 -4.41
CA GLU A 33 5.72 -12.08 -5.82
C GLU A 33 5.99 -10.77 -6.60
N GLY A 34 6.39 -9.71 -5.89
CA GLY A 34 6.53 -8.37 -6.46
C GLY A 34 5.20 -7.62 -6.58
N ARG A 35 5.22 -6.41 -7.11
CA ARG A 35 4.02 -5.52 -7.17
C ARG A 35 3.88 -4.78 -8.50
N LEU A 36 4.26 -5.44 -9.59
CA LEU A 36 4.08 -4.91 -10.95
C LEU A 36 2.60 -4.63 -11.21
N ALA A 37 2.27 -3.49 -11.82
CA ALA A 37 0.89 -3.11 -12.10
C ALA A 37 0.17 -4.21 -12.90
N GLY A 38 -1.00 -4.63 -12.41
CA GLY A 38 -1.80 -5.72 -13.00
C GLY A 38 -1.35 -7.14 -12.65
N SER A 39 -0.24 -7.33 -11.92
CA SER A 39 0.22 -8.66 -11.53
C SER A 39 -0.56 -9.25 -10.35
N PRO A 40 -0.54 -10.59 -10.14
CA PRO A 40 -1.09 -11.21 -8.94
C PRO A 40 -0.51 -10.64 -7.64
N GLY A 41 0.78 -10.30 -7.66
CA GLY A 41 1.45 -9.71 -6.51
C GLY A 41 0.97 -8.30 -6.15
N MET A 42 0.62 -7.48 -7.14
CA MET A 42 -0.06 -6.21 -6.91
C MET A 42 -1.40 -6.41 -6.23
N ALA A 43 -2.21 -7.39 -6.65
CA ALA A 43 -3.50 -7.68 -6.02
C ALA A 43 -3.34 -8.07 -4.54
N LYS A 44 -2.33 -8.89 -4.19
CA LYS A 44 -2.04 -9.22 -2.78
C LYS A 44 -1.67 -7.98 -1.96
N ALA A 45 -0.86 -7.08 -2.52
CA ALA A 45 -0.50 -5.83 -1.86
C ALA A 45 -1.70 -4.90 -1.66
N VAL A 46 -2.59 -4.83 -2.65
CA VAL A 46 -3.86 -4.09 -2.55
C VAL A 46 -4.71 -4.60 -1.39
N ASP A 47 -4.80 -5.91 -1.18
CA ASP A 47 -5.56 -6.48 -0.06
C ASP A 47 -4.97 -6.14 1.32
N ILE A 48 -3.63 -6.06 1.44
CA ILE A 48 -2.96 -5.58 2.66
C ILE A 48 -3.36 -4.13 2.95
N VAL A 49 -3.22 -3.25 1.96
CA VAL A 49 -3.51 -1.81 2.12
C VAL A 49 -5.00 -1.56 2.42
N LYS A 50 -5.91 -2.32 1.78
CA LYS A 50 -7.34 -2.33 2.14
C LYS A 50 -7.56 -2.69 3.60
N GLY A 51 -6.81 -3.66 4.12
CA GLY A 51 -6.83 -4.05 5.53
C GLY A 51 -6.50 -2.87 6.44
N TYR A 52 -5.42 -2.15 6.16
CA TYR A 52 -5.04 -0.96 6.93
C TYR A 52 -6.09 0.14 6.86
N PHE A 53 -6.65 0.43 5.68
CA PHE A 53 -7.67 1.47 5.53
C PHE A 53 -8.92 1.16 6.36
N LYS A 54 -9.30 -0.12 6.44
CA LYS A 54 -10.38 -0.58 7.31
C LYS A 54 -10.02 -0.43 8.79
N GLU A 55 -8.82 -0.83 9.19
CA GLU A 55 -8.32 -0.69 10.56
C GLU A 55 -8.32 0.78 11.02
N TRP A 56 -7.92 1.69 10.13
CA TRP A 56 -7.91 3.14 10.38
C TRP A 56 -9.27 3.81 10.22
N LYS A 57 -10.31 3.02 9.92
CA LYS A 57 -11.71 3.48 9.78
C LYS A 57 -11.86 4.58 8.72
N LEU A 58 -11.09 4.51 7.64
CA LEU A 58 -11.24 5.40 6.50
C LEU A 58 -12.56 5.14 5.79
N ILE A 59 -13.19 6.22 5.30
CA ILE A 59 -14.43 6.14 4.53
C ILE A 59 -14.07 5.72 3.09
N PRO A 60 -14.56 4.56 2.61
CA PRO A 60 -14.28 4.11 1.25
C PRO A 60 -14.97 5.03 0.23
N ARG A 61 -14.25 5.33 -0.87
CA ARG A 61 -14.72 6.19 -1.98
C ARG A 61 -14.43 5.61 -3.36
N GLY A 62 -13.98 4.37 -3.41
CA GLY A 62 -13.80 3.62 -4.65
C GLY A 62 -15.12 3.11 -5.23
N GLU A 63 -14.99 2.29 -6.26
CA GLU A 63 -16.11 1.67 -6.97
C GLU A 63 -17.00 0.90 -6.00
N ASN A 64 -18.32 1.08 -6.14
CA ASN A 64 -19.35 0.41 -5.33
C ASN A 64 -19.14 0.57 -3.80
N GLY A 65 -18.55 1.67 -3.35
CA GLY A 65 -18.27 1.90 -1.93
C GLY A 65 -17.11 1.06 -1.39
N SER A 66 -16.22 0.58 -2.26
CA SER A 66 -14.99 -0.11 -1.88
C SER A 66 -13.83 0.87 -1.66
N TYR A 67 -12.67 0.36 -1.25
CA TYR A 67 -11.42 1.14 -1.21
C TYR A 67 -10.71 1.20 -2.58
N ILE A 68 -11.27 0.59 -3.63
CA ILE A 68 -10.59 0.35 -4.90
C ILE A 68 -11.22 1.16 -6.02
N GLN A 69 -10.38 1.85 -6.76
CA GLN A 69 -10.71 2.48 -8.02
C GLN A 69 -9.90 1.79 -9.10
N LEU A 70 -10.57 1.12 -10.04
CA LEU A 70 -9.91 0.51 -11.17
C LEU A 70 -9.72 1.56 -12.27
N PHE A 71 -8.63 1.46 -12.99
CA PHE A 71 -8.37 2.26 -14.19
C PHE A 71 -7.55 1.43 -15.18
N PRO A 72 -7.73 1.66 -16.49
CA PRO A 72 -6.93 0.96 -17.49
C PRO A 72 -5.46 1.38 -17.36
N HIS A 73 -4.57 0.39 -17.30
CA HIS A 73 -3.13 0.59 -17.38
C HIS A 73 -2.60 -0.29 -18.51
N PRO A 74 -1.74 0.22 -19.41
CA PRO A 74 -1.12 -0.60 -20.43
C PRO A 74 -0.37 -1.76 -19.76
N CYS A 75 -0.69 -2.99 -20.17
CA CYS A 75 0.03 -4.16 -19.67
C CYS A 75 1.41 -4.17 -20.33
N VAL A 76 2.46 -4.17 -19.50
CA VAL A 76 3.83 -4.36 -19.96
C VAL A 76 4.19 -5.82 -19.69
N GLU A 77 4.25 -6.61 -20.76
CA GLU A 77 4.70 -8.00 -20.68
C GLU A 77 6.23 -8.03 -20.81
N ILE A 78 6.91 -8.41 -19.73
CA ILE A 78 8.37 -8.53 -19.72
C ILE A 78 8.73 -9.92 -20.26
N GLN A 79 9.24 -9.96 -21.48
CA GLN A 79 9.66 -11.19 -22.13
C GLN A 79 10.99 -11.70 -21.54
N PRO A 80 11.26 -13.02 -21.52
CA PRO A 80 12.56 -13.55 -21.11
C PRO A 80 13.71 -12.89 -21.87
N GLY A 81 14.72 -12.41 -21.13
CA GLY A 81 15.88 -11.71 -21.72
C GLY A 81 15.70 -10.19 -21.88
N SER A 82 14.57 -9.61 -21.48
CA SER A 82 14.40 -8.15 -21.42
C SER A 82 15.37 -7.55 -20.39
N THR A 83 16.10 -6.51 -20.78
CA THR A 83 16.98 -5.72 -19.90
C THR A 83 16.46 -4.29 -19.79
N MET A 84 16.79 -3.61 -18.69
CA MET A 84 16.77 -2.14 -18.67
C MET A 84 18.22 -1.69 -18.79
N ASP A 85 18.52 -0.90 -19.83
CA ASP A 85 19.82 -0.24 -19.99
C ASP A 85 20.00 0.89 -18.97
#